data_AF-A0A1F8RL23-F1
#
_entry.id   AF-A0A1F8RL23-F1
#
_cell.length_a   1.000
_cell.length_b   1.000
_cell.length_c   1.000
_cell.angle_alpha   90.00
_cell.angle_beta   90.00
_cell.angle_gamma   90.00
#
_symmetry.space_group_name_H-M   'P 1'
#
loop_
_entity.id
_entity.type
_entity.pdbx_description
1 polymer ?
#
loop_
_entity_poly.entity_id
_entity_poly.type
_entity_poly.pdbx_seq_one_letter_code
_entity_poly.pdbx_strand_id
1 'polypeptide(L)'
;MRALPRSLLLASLSVALWLVYAALGPGQDFLGYQSFALHLADYNLARGIYSAPWLGLLVAPLAVLPGRWGYLLLLGLTLAAGVLAARSLGGKPFVLLLSAQMSWVLWWGQIDGLTLIALLLAVLGYTRRSWPLLAAALILAAIKPHVVAIPVLALWWWTPGSRLKSLAAAGALVALSLAAWGNWPAVLAERLVPFSQSTNYHPWNATLGPIALPLFVPALLVPLGRPQRLLALAATAMLVSPYMPYYSTLLLLAFPLPWPLLALAFLGYLPGLIGTTLAWKGVVLLPLGVLAWVYLRAARASWTPEVHRTVPARIEAV
;
A
#
# COMPACT_ATOMS: atom_id res chain seq x y z
N MET A 1 -34.05 -15.36 13.51
CA MET A 1 -33.43 -14.05 13.23
C MET A 1 -32.69 -14.15 11.90
N ARG A 2 -32.92 -13.25 10.93
CA ARG A 2 -32.15 -13.24 9.66
C ARG A 2 -30.77 -12.64 9.91
N ALA A 3 -29.70 -13.28 9.44
CA ALA A 3 -28.35 -12.75 9.55
C ALA A 3 -28.24 -11.42 8.77
N LEU A 4 -27.55 -10.42 9.34
CA LEU A 4 -27.30 -9.15 8.66
C LEU A 4 -26.49 -9.38 7.37
N PRO A 5 -26.77 -8.64 6.27
CA PRO A 5 -25.96 -8.70 5.06
C PRO A 5 -24.48 -8.40 5.35
N ARG A 6 -23.56 -9.17 4.75
CA ARG A 6 -22.11 -8.97 4.92
C ARG A 6 -21.66 -7.55 4.57
N SER A 7 -22.31 -6.91 3.59
CA SER A 7 -22.05 -5.52 3.20
C SER A 7 -22.40 -4.53 4.30
N LEU A 8 -23.53 -4.73 4.98
CA LEU A 8 -23.96 -3.91 6.11
C LEU A 8 -23.00 -4.07 7.28
N LEU A 9 -22.63 -5.30 7.63
CA LEU A 9 -21.64 -5.56 8.67
C LEU A 9 -20.29 -4.87 8.39
N LEU A 10 -19.81 -4.91 7.14
CA LEU A 10 -18.59 -4.20 6.74
C LEU A 10 -18.74 -2.69 6.88
N ALA A 11 -19.86 -2.12 6.43
CA ALA A 11 -20.12 -0.70 6.55
C ALA A 11 -20.19 -0.26 8.03
N SER A 12 -20.92 -1.01 8.86
CA SER A 12 -21.02 -0.76 10.30
C SER A 12 -19.66 -0.84 10.98
N LEU A 13 -18.84 -1.84 10.63
CA LEU A 13 -17.48 -1.95 11.16
C LEU A 13 -16.61 -0.77 10.73
N SER A 14 -16.64 -0.38 9.46
CA SER A 14 -15.89 0.78 8.98
C SER A 14 -16.31 2.07 9.69
N VAL A 15 -17.61 2.29 9.87
CA VAL A 15 -18.12 3.45 10.62
C VAL A 15 -17.68 3.39 12.08
N ALA A 16 -17.75 2.23 12.73
CA ALA A 16 -17.30 2.07 14.11
C ALA A 16 -15.81 2.38 14.26
N LEU A 17 -14.95 1.80 13.40
CA LEU A 17 -13.52 2.11 13.39
C LEU A 17 -13.27 3.59 13.13
N TRP A 18 -13.96 4.19 12.16
CA TRP A 18 -13.87 5.61 11.86
C TRP A 18 -14.18 6.46 13.10
N LEU A 19 -15.28 6.18 13.81
CA LEU A 19 -15.66 6.90 15.02
C LEU A 19 -14.64 6.72 16.17
N VAL A 20 -14.16 5.49 16.38
CA VAL A 20 -13.15 5.21 17.42
C VAL A 20 -11.87 5.99 17.15
N TYR A 21 -11.32 5.92 15.94
CA TYR A 21 -10.08 6.63 15.62
C TYR A 21 -10.27 8.13 15.42
N ALA A 22 -11.47 8.59 15.06
CA ALA A 22 -11.84 10.00 15.08
C ALA A 22 -11.72 10.60 16.49
N ALA A 23 -12.17 9.84 17.50
CA ALA A 23 -12.17 10.28 18.89
C ALA A 23 -10.80 10.11 19.57
N LEU A 24 -10.10 9.00 19.30
CA LEU A 24 -8.90 8.61 20.06
C LEU A 24 -7.57 8.84 19.32
N GLY A 25 -7.57 8.80 17.99
CA GLY A 25 -6.34 8.83 17.21
C GLY A 25 -5.62 10.18 17.34
N PRO A 26 -4.31 10.23 17.60
CA PRO A 26 -3.58 11.50 17.67
C PRO A 26 -3.44 12.17 16.29
N GLY A 27 -3.40 11.40 15.20
CA GLY A 27 -3.28 11.95 13.84
C GLY A 27 -1.93 12.64 13.56
N GLN A 28 -0.87 12.30 14.29
CA GLN A 28 0.41 13.01 14.24
C GLN A 28 1.06 13.00 12.85
N ASP A 29 0.99 11.88 12.11
CA ASP A 29 1.53 11.82 10.75
C ASP A 29 0.70 12.67 9.80
N PHE A 30 -0.62 12.71 9.97
CA PHE A 30 -1.48 13.62 9.22
C PHE A 30 -1.10 15.09 9.45
N LEU A 31 -0.79 15.50 10.67
CA LEU A 31 -0.29 16.86 10.95
C LEU A 31 1.02 17.14 10.19
N GLY A 32 1.90 16.15 10.08
CA GLY A 32 3.10 16.23 9.24
C GLY A 32 2.76 16.46 7.76
N TYR A 33 1.81 15.69 7.22
CA TYR A 33 1.35 15.85 5.83
C TYR A 33 0.60 17.17 5.59
N GLN A 34 -0.16 17.64 6.57
CA GLN A 34 -0.84 18.93 6.55
C GLN A 34 0.18 20.06 6.50
N SER A 35 1.16 20.05 7.42
CA SER A 35 2.25 21.03 7.43
C SER A 35 3.01 21.00 6.10
N PHE A 36 3.27 19.81 5.56
CA PHE A 36 3.91 19.66 4.27
C PHE A 36 3.10 20.28 3.12
N ALA A 37 1.80 20.02 3.05
CA ALA A 37 0.93 20.56 2.02
C ALA A 37 0.85 22.09 2.06
N LEU A 38 0.85 22.67 3.26
CA LEU A 38 0.77 24.13 3.46
C LEU A 38 2.09 24.85 3.19
N HIS A 39 3.23 24.16 3.28
CA HIS A 39 4.58 24.71 3.05
C HIS A 39 5.25 24.07 1.82
N LEU A 40 4.46 23.71 0.82
CA LEU A 40 4.95 23.00 -0.37
C LEU A 40 5.97 23.83 -1.17
N ALA A 41 5.93 25.16 -1.07
CA ALA A 41 6.94 26.05 -1.64
C ALA A 41 8.35 25.77 -1.11
N ASP A 42 8.47 25.32 0.14
CA ASP A 42 9.73 25.05 0.83
C ASP A 42 10.14 23.57 0.76
N TYR A 43 9.59 22.79 -0.19
CA TYR A 43 9.80 21.33 -0.31
C TYR A 43 11.28 20.92 -0.15
N ASN A 44 12.18 21.61 -0.86
CA ASN A 44 13.61 21.28 -0.87
C ASN A 44 14.30 21.56 0.47
N LEU A 45 13.72 22.42 1.32
CA LEU A 45 14.23 22.76 2.65
C LEU A 45 13.57 21.92 3.76
N ALA A 46 12.38 21.38 3.50
CA ALA A 46 11.59 20.68 4.50
C ALA A 46 12.22 19.33 4.91
N ARG A 47 12.54 19.17 6.20
CA ARG A 47 13.09 17.92 6.75
C ARG A 47 11.98 16.90 7.02
N GLY A 48 12.28 15.61 6.85
CA GLY A 48 11.36 14.51 7.22
C GLY A 48 10.28 14.17 6.19
N ILE A 49 10.29 14.78 5.00
CA ILE A 49 9.42 14.40 3.88
C ILE A 49 10.17 13.48 2.92
N TYR A 50 9.62 12.28 2.74
CA TYR A 50 10.17 11.20 1.91
C TYR A 50 9.20 10.80 0.78
N SER A 51 8.43 11.77 0.28
CA SER A 51 7.42 11.59 -0.76
C SER A 51 7.52 12.69 -1.79
N ALA A 52 7.07 12.41 -3.02
CA ALA A 52 7.12 13.37 -4.10
C ALA A 52 6.26 14.63 -3.83
N PRO A 53 6.60 15.81 -4.42
CA PRO A 53 5.93 17.09 -4.14
C PRO A 53 4.41 17.07 -4.34
N TRP A 54 3.91 16.34 -5.34
CA TRP A 54 2.47 16.26 -5.61
C TRP A 54 1.66 15.58 -4.51
N LEU A 55 2.29 14.88 -3.55
CA LEU A 55 1.58 14.48 -2.32
C LEU A 55 0.99 15.70 -1.61
N GLY A 56 1.73 16.83 -1.58
CA GLY A 56 1.26 18.07 -0.98
C GLY A 56 -0.01 18.58 -1.67
N LEU A 57 -0.06 18.51 -3.01
CA LEU A 57 -1.25 18.88 -3.79
C LEU A 57 -2.45 17.96 -3.52
N LEU A 58 -2.20 16.67 -3.33
CA LEU A 58 -3.25 15.69 -3.02
C LEU A 58 -3.80 15.85 -1.60
N VAL A 59 -2.94 16.23 -0.66
CA VAL A 59 -3.32 16.44 0.74
C VAL A 59 -3.85 17.86 0.98
N ALA A 60 -3.52 18.84 0.12
CA ALA A 60 -3.92 20.24 0.29
C ALA A 60 -5.43 20.44 0.55
N PRO A 61 -6.36 19.80 -0.20
CA PRO A 61 -7.79 19.93 0.08
C PRO A 61 -8.19 19.44 1.47
N LEU A 62 -7.47 18.47 2.03
CA LEU A 62 -7.67 17.99 3.40
C LEU A 62 -7.00 18.92 4.42
N ALA A 63 -5.83 19.45 4.08
CA ALA A 63 -4.99 20.27 4.94
C ALA A 63 -5.62 21.63 5.31
N VAL A 64 -6.44 22.19 4.41
CA VAL A 64 -7.10 23.49 4.62
C VAL A 64 -8.41 23.42 5.40
N LEU A 65 -8.90 22.21 5.71
CA LEU A 65 -10.14 22.05 6.45
C LEU A 65 -9.93 22.39 7.94
N PRO A 66 -10.90 23.05 8.58
CA PRO A 66 -10.74 23.50 9.96
C PRO A 66 -10.63 22.33 10.95
N GLY A 67 -9.88 22.55 12.03
CA GLY A 67 -9.73 21.57 13.11
C GLY A 67 -9.22 20.22 12.61
N ARG A 68 -9.99 19.15 12.89
CA ARG A 68 -9.60 17.76 12.57
C ARG A 68 -10.28 17.20 11.32
N TRP A 69 -11.06 17.99 10.60
CA TRP A 69 -11.89 17.48 9.49
C TRP A 69 -11.06 16.83 8.37
N GLY A 70 -9.89 17.38 8.04
CA GLY A 70 -8.96 16.78 7.06
C GLY A 70 -8.51 15.37 7.45
N TYR A 71 -8.13 15.20 8.71
CA TYR A 71 -7.75 13.89 9.27
C TYR A 71 -8.92 12.91 9.19
N LEU A 72 -10.13 13.33 9.60
CA LEU A 72 -11.32 12.48 9.57
C LEU A 72 -11.69 12.01 8.15
N LEU A 73 -11.56 12.89 7.16
CA LEU A 73 -11.76 12.52 5.76
C LEU A 73 -10.69 11.55 5.27
N LEU A 74 -9.41 11.73 5.68
CA LEU A 74 -8.35 10.76 5.36
C LEU A 74 -8.64 9.38 5.95
N LEU A 75 -9.16 9.30 7.18
CA LEU A 75 -9.56 8.02 7.79
C LEU A 75 -10.67 7.34 6.98
N GLY A 76 -11.72 8.09 6.62
CA GLY A 76 -12.84 7.59 5.83
C GLY A 76 -12.37 7.08 4.45
N LEU A 77 -11.52 7.86 3.78
CA LEU A 77 -10.91 7.49 2.51
C LEU A 77 -10.08 6.21 2.63
N THR A 78 -9.28 6.08 3.68
CA THR A 78 -8.44 4.91 3.95
C THR A 78 -9.28 3.65 4.16
N LEU A 79 -10.34 3.73 4.96
CA LEU A 79 -11.26 2.61 5.20
C LEU A 79 -11.97 2.19 3.91
N ALA A 80 -12.49 3.16 3.14
CA ALA A 80 -13.12 2.90 1.86
C ALA A 80 -12.14 2.25 0.88
N ALA A 81 -10.93 2.79 0.76
CA ALA A 81 -9.87 2.23 -0.07
C ALA A 81 -9.52 0.79 0.33
N GLY A 82 -9.39 0.50 1.63
CA GLY A 82 -9.12 -0.85 2.13
C GLY A 82 -10.23 -1.84 1.77
N VAL A 83 -11.50 -1.47 1.98
CA VAL A 83 -12.64 -2.33 1.62
C VAL A 83 -12.70 -2.59 0.11
N LEU A 84 -12.57 -1.53 -0.69
CA LEU A 84 -12.66 -1.62 -2.15
C LEU A 84 -11.47 -2.39 -2.74
N ALA A 85 -10.24 -2.11 -2.29
CA ALA A 85 -9.04 -2.83 -2.74
C ALA A 85 -9.13 -4.32 -2.38
N ALA A 86 -9.47 -4.66 -1.13
CA ALA A 86 -9.61 -6.06 -0.72
C ALA A 86 -10.70 -6.80 -1.52
N ARG A 87 -11.85 -6.17 -1.77
CA ARG A 87 -12.91 -6.77 -2.62
C ARG A 87 -12.45 -6.95 -4.06
N SER A 88 -11.78 -5.96 -4.63
CA SER A 88 -11.26 -5.98 -6.00
C SER A 88 -10.04 -6.88 -6.19
N LEU A 89 -9.41 -7.37 -5.14
CA LEU A 89 -8.31 -8.34 -5.26
C LEU A 89 -8.73 -9.74 -4.78
N GLY A 90 -9.91 -9.87 -4.16
CA GLY A 90 -10.39 -11.13 -3.58
C GLY A 90 -9.88 -11.40 -2.15
N GLY A 91 -9.29 -10.40 -1.50
CA GLY A 91 -8.91 -10.46 -0.09
C GLY A 91 -10.09 -10.50 0.87
N LYS A 92 -9.79 -10.41 2.17
CA LYS A 92 -10.78 -10.48 3.26
C LYS A 92 -10.92 -9.11 3.94
N PRO A 93 -11.89 -8.27 3.55
CA PRO A 93 -11.98 -6.89 4.05
C PRO A 93 -12.06 -6.80 5.58
N PHE A 94 -12.78 -7.71 6.25
CA PHE A 94 -12.85 -7.74 7.72
C PHE A 94 -11.48 -7.90 8.37
N VAL A 95 -10.64 -8.79 7.83
CA VAL A 95 -9.30 -9.03 8.38
C VAL A 95 -8.40 -7.83 8.13
N LEU A 96 -8.47 -7.23 6.94
CA LEU A 96 -7.74 -6.00 6.63
C LEU A 96 -8.13 -4.89 7.60
N LEU A 97 -9.44 -4.66 7.80
CA LEU A 97 -9.95 -3.59 8.67
C LEU A 97 -9.58 -3.77 10.14
N LEU A 98 -9.61 -5.01 10.65
CA LEU A 98 -9.29 -5.36 12.03
C LEU A 98 -7.80 -5.63 12.27
N SER A 99 -6.94 -5.45 11.27
CA SER A 99 -5.52 -5.71 11.40
C SER A 99 -4.82 -4.62 12.22
N ALA A 100 -3.75 -4.99 12.90
CA ALA A 100 -2.91 -4.02 13.60
C ALA A 100 -2.30 -2.99 12.64
N GLN A 101 -2.08 -3.36 11.37
CA GLN A 101 -1.62 -2.45 10.33
C GLN A 101 -2.65 -1.35 10.07
N MET A 102 -3.93 -1.71 9.86
CA MET A 102 -4.98 -0.73 9.67
C MET A 102 -5.17 0.14 10.91
N SER A 103 -5.17 -0.46 12.10
CA SER A 103 -5.19 0.30 13.36
C SER A 103 -4.08 1.34 13.44
N TRP A 104 -2.86 0.99 13.08
CA TRP A 104 -1.74 1.93 13.04
C TRP A 104 -1.95 3.04 12.02
N VAL A 105 -2.38 2.70 10.80
CA VAL A 105 -2.66 3.68 9.74
C VAL A 105 -3.70 4.69 10.20
N LEU A 106 -4.78 4.22 10.83
CA LEU A 106 -5.86 5.09 11.32
C LEU A 106 -5.40 5.92 12.52
N TRP A 107 -4.72 5.31 13.49
CA TRP A 107 -4.25 5.99 14.70
C TRP A 107 -3.38 7.22 14.37
N TRP A 108 -2.41 7.04 13.48
CA TRP A 108 -1.48 8.11 13.15
C TRP A 108 -1.89 8.98 11.95
N GLY A 109 -2.85 8.54 11.14
CA GLY A 109 -3.25 9.25 9.92
C GLY A 109 -2.26 9.06 8.77
N GLN A 110 -1.77 7.82 8.60
CA GLN A 110 -0.82 7.48 7.55
C GLN A 110 -1.47 7.52 6.15
N ILE A 111 -0.69 7.88 5.14
CA ILE A 111 -1.12 7.93 3.73
C ILE A 111 -1.12 6.56 3.04
N ASP A 112 -0.97 5.46 3.77
CA ASP A 112 -0.97 4.10 3.20
C ASP A 112 -2.30 3.76 2.51
N GLY A 113 -3.40 4.42 2.90
CA GLY A 113 -4.65 4.40 2.14
C GLY A 113 -4.47 4.81 0.67
N LEU A 114 -3.59 5.78 0.36
CA LEU A 114 -3.30 6.18 -1.02
C LEU A 114 -2.59 5.07 -1.81
N THR A 115 -1.79 4.23 -1.16
CA THR A 115 -1.15 3.08 -1.82
C THR A 115 -2.19 2.02 -2.20
N LEU A 116 -3.19 1.79 -1.34
CA LEU A 116 -4.34 0.92 -1.66
C LEU A 116 -5.16 1.47 -2.82
N ILE A 117 -5.36 2.80 -2.86
CA ILE A 117 -6.01 3.47 -4.00
C ILE A 117 -5.19 3.30 -5.27
N ALA A 118 -3.87 3.49 -5.23
CA ALA A 118 -2.99 3.29 -6.38
C ALA A 118 -3.14 1.89 -6.97
N LEU A 119 -3.11 0.85 -6.12
CA LEU A 119 -3.29 -0.53 -6.55
C LEU A 119 -4.71 -0.78 -7.09
N LEU A 120 -5.74 -0.27 -6.42
CA LEU A 120 -7.13 -0.38 -6.89
C LEU A 120 -7.31 0.26 -8.27
N LEU A 121 -6.79 1.47 -8.49
CA LEU A 121 -6.82 2.15 -9.79
C LEU A 121 -6.04 1.40 -10.85
N ALA A 122 -4.90 0.78 -10.50
CA ALA A 122 -4.15 -0.06 -11.43
C ALA A 122 -4.95 -1.29 -11.85
N VAL A 123 -5.64 -1.96 -10.91
CA VAL A 123 -6.50 -3.12 -11.22
C VAL A 123 -7.68 -2.70 -12.10
N LEU A 124 -8.33 -1.56 -11.79
CA LEU A 124 -9.42 -1.04 -12.60
C LEU A 124 -8.94 -0.59 -13.99
N GLY A 125 -7.77 0.03 -14.07
CA GLY A 125 -7.13 0.46 -15.31
C GLY A 125 -6.76 -0.72 -16.20
N TYR A 126 -6.19 -1.77 -15.62
CA TYR A 126 -5.89 -3.02 -16.31
C TYR A 126 -7.17 -3.71 -16.81
N THR A 127 -8.17 -3.91 -15.95
CA THR A 127 -9.42 -4.61 -16.33
C THR A 127 -10.26 -3.85 -17.35
N ARG A 128 -10.25 -2.51 -17.31
CA ARG A 128 -11.00 -1.66 -18.26
C ARG A 128 -10.15 -1.16 -19.42
N ARG A 129 -8.88 -1.56 -19.51
CA ARG A 129 -7.86 -1.04 -20.45
C ARG A 129 -7.81 0.50 -20.50
N SER A 130 -8.01 1.16 -19.35
CA SER A 130 -8.19 2.61 -19.24
C SER A 130 -6.86 3.32 -18.92
N TRP A 131 -6.32 4.06 -19.88
CA TRP A 131 -5.08 4.82 -19.68
C TRP A 131 -5.16 5.90 -18.58
N PRO A 132 -6.28 6.63 -18.35
CA PRO A 132 -6.34 7.62 -17.28
C PRO A 132 -6.25 6.97 -15.89
N LEU A 133 -6.90 5.82 -15.70
CA LEU A 133 -6.82 5.07 -14.44
C LEU A 133 -5.41 4.56 -14.17
N LEU A 134 -4.72 4.06 -15.21
CA LEU A 134 -3.32 3.66 -15.10
C LEU A 134 -2.39 4.84 -14.83
N ALA A 135 -2.62 6.00 -15.45
CA ALA A 135 -1.84 7.21 -15.19
C ALA A 135 -1.99 7.65 -13.72
N ALA A 136 -3.23 7.72 -13.22
CA ALA A 136 -3.51 8.03 -11.82
C ALA A 136 -2.86 7.01 -10.87
N ALA A 137 -2.91 5.72 -11.20
CA ALA A 137 -2.24 4.69 -10.43
C ALA A 137 -0.72 4.87 -10.37
N LEU A 138 -0.06 5.16 -11.50
CA LEU A 138 1.38 5.43 -11.57
C LEU A 138 1.77 6.65 -10.73
N ILE A 139 1.00 7.74 -10.82
CA ILE A 139 1.20 8.98 -10.06
C ILE A 139 1.08 8.74 -8.56
N LEU A 140 0.03 8.04 -8.12
CA LEU A 140 -0.16 7.71 -6.71
C LEU A 140 0.90 6.72 -6.20
N ALA A 141 1.31 5.75 -7.03
CA ALA A 141 2.32 4.79 -6.65
C ALA A 141 3.68 5.45 -6.36
N ALA A 142 4.00 6.52 -7.07
CA ALA A 142 5.24 7.26 -6.88
C ALA A 142 5.29 8.10 -5.58
N ILE A 143 4.20 8.20 -4.81
CA ILE A 143 4.19 8.80 -3.47
C ILE A 143 4.93 7.91 -2.46
N LYS A 144 4.74 6.59 -2.56
CA LYS A 144 5.42 5.56 -1.77
C LYS A 144 5.87 4.43 -2.70
N PRO A 145 6.89 4.67 -3.56
CA PRO A 145 7.23 3.75 -4.64
C PRO A 145 7.68 2.39 -4.11
N HIS A 146 8.36 2.38 -2.98
CA HIS A 146 8.87 1.18 -2.33
C HIS A 146 7.78 0.25 -1.76
N VAL A 147 6.54 0.73 -1.62
CA VAL A 147 5.41 -0.10 -1.16
C VAL A 147 4.62 -0.69 -2.33
N VAL A 148 4.32 0.12 -3.35
CA VAL A 148 3.27 -0.21 -4.34
C VAL A 148 3.67 -0.04 -5.80
N ALA A 149 4.82 0.57 -6.12
CA ALA A 149 5.18 0.83 -7.52
C ALA A 149 5.32 -0.46 -8.33
N ILE A 150 5.98 -1.48 -7.79
CA ILE A 150 6.20 -2.75 -8.50
C ILE A 150 4.89 -3.44 -8.93
N PRO A 151 3.91 -3.70 -8.04
CA PRO A 151 2.65 -4.29 -8.48
C PRO A 151 1.86 -3.39 -9.44
N VAL A 152 1.93 -2.06 -9.29
CA VAL A 152 1.29 -1.13 -10.25
C VAL A 152 1.97 -1.18 -11.63
N LEU A 153 3.30 -1.21 -11.68
CA LEU A 153 4.07 -1.34 -12.91
C LEU A 153 3.83 -2.67 -13.61
N ALA A 154 3.66 -3.76 -12.85
CA ALA A 154 3.29 -5.05 -13.42
C ALA A 154 1.92 -5.00 -14.14
N LEU A 155 0.89 -4.45 -13.48
CA LEU A 155 -0.43 -4.27 -14.08
C LEU A 155 -0.41 -3.32 -15.29
N TRP A 156 0.33 -2.22 -15.20
CA TRP A 156 0.55 -1.31 -16.32
C TRP A 156 1.21 -2.03 -17.50
N TRP A 157 2.27 -2.79 -17.25
CA TRP A 157 2.99 -3.54 -18.28
C TRP A 157 2.11 -4.56 -19.00
N TRP A 158 1.18 -5.20 -18.27
CA TRP A 158 0.23 -6.16 -18.82
C TRP A 158 -0.99 -5.54 -19.52
N THR A 159 -1.08 -4.21 -19.65
CA THR A 159 -2.21 -3.52 -20.30
C THR A 159 -1.83 -2.95 -21.67
N PRO A 160 -1.77 -3.76 -22.76
CA PRO A 160 -1.40 -3.25 -24.08
C PRO A 160 -2.34 -2.12 -24.55
N GLY A 161 -1.83 -1.21 -25.39
CA GLY A 161 -2.58 -0.07 -25.96
C GLY A 161 -2.69 1.17 -25.07
N SER A 162 -2.71 1.01 -23.74
CA SER A 162 -2.85 2.13 -22.78
C SER A 162 -1.55 2.55 -22.10
N ARG A 163 -0.46 1.80 -22.32
CA ARG A 163 0.84 2.02 -21.65
C ARG A 163 1.48 3.36 -21.94
N LEU A 164 1.66 3.69 -23.22
CA LEU A 164 2.39 4.90 -23.60
C LEU A 164 1.62 6.18 -23.23
N LYS A 165 0.29 6.18 -23.39
CA LYS A 165 -0.56 7.32 -22.99
C LYS A 165 -0.52 7.55 -21.48
N SER A 166 -0.64 6.48 -20.69
CA SER A 166 -0.57 6.58 -19.23
C SER A 166 0.82 6.99 -18.73
N LEU A 167 1.89 6.46 -19.34
CA LEU A 167 3.26 6.85 -19.02
C LEU A 167 3.54 8.30 -19.41
N ALA A 168 3.08 8.75 -20.58
CA ALA A 168 3.23 10.13 -21.02
C ALA A 168 2.49 11.10 -20.08
N ALA A 169 1.28 10.76 -19.63
CA ALA A 169 0.55 11.56 -18.66
C ALA A 169 1.25 11.63 -17.28
N ALA A 170 1.74 10.50 -16.77
CA ALA A 170 2.52 10.47 -15.53
C ALA A 170 3.85 11.23 -15.67
N GLY A 171 4.54 11.05 -16.80
CA GLY A 171 5.78 11.75 -17.13
C GLY A 171 5.59 13.26 -17.27
N ALA A 172 4.47 13.70 -17.84
CA ALA A 172 4.12 15.12 -17.90
C ALA A 172 3.96 15.73 -16.50
N LEU A 173 3.30 15.02 -15.56
CA LEU A 173 3.22 15.49 -14.17
C LEU A 173 4.60 15.55 -13.51
N VAL A 174 5.46 14.55 -13.74
CA VAL A 174 6.85 14.58 -13.21
C VAL A 174 7.61 15.77 -13.80
N ALA A 175 7.51 16.02 -15.10
CA ALA A 175 8.15 17.16 -15.75
C ALA A 175 7.65 18.50 -15.20
N LEU A 176 6.33 18.66 -15.04
CA LEU A 176 5.73 19.83 -14.39
C LEU A 176 6.21 19.97 -12.94
N SER A 177 6.33 18.85 -12.22
CA SER A 177 6.84 18.84 -10.85
C SER A 177 8.31 19.23 -10.77
N LEU A 178 9.14 18.81 -11.72
CA LEU A 178 10.54 19.22 -11.81
C LEU A 178 10.67 20.70 -12.17
N ALA A 179 9.80 21.21 -13.04
CA ALA A 179 9.78 22.63 -13.39
C ALA A 179 9.37 23.50 -12.20
N ALA A 180 8.40 23.07 -11.38
CA ALA A 180 7.89 23.84 -10.25
C ALA A 180 8.74 23.71 -8.97
N TRP A 181 9.29 22.53 -8.67
CA TRP A 181 10.01 22.26 -7.41
C TRP A 181 11.49 21.91 -7.59
N GLY A 182 12.02 22.03 -8.81
CA GLY A 182 13.42 21.76 -9.11
C GLY A 182 13.81 20.29 -8.97
N ASN A 183 15.05 20.04 -8.55
CA ASN A 183 15.67 18.71 -8.48
C ASN A 183 15.24 17.86 -7.27
N TRP A 184 13.93 17.82 -6.98
CA TRP A 184 13.36 17.07 -5.88
C TRP A 184 13.72 15.56 -5.87
N PRO A 185 13.96 14.86 -7.02
CA PRO A 185 14.35 13.45 -6.97
C PRO A 185 15.72 13.22 -6.32
N ALA A 186 16.70 14.09 -6.61
CA ALA A 186 18.01 14.01 -5.97
C ALA A 186 17.90 14.29 -4.46
N VAL A 187 17.16 15.34 -4.09
CA VAL A 187 16.87 15.67 -2.68
C VAL A 187 16.18 14.49 -1.97
N LEU A 188 15.23 13.82 -2.62
CA LEU A 188 14.57 12.64 -2.06
C LEU A 188 15.55 11.47 -1.89
N ALA A 189 16.40 11.20 -2.88
CA ALA A 189 17.41 10.15 -2.81
C ALA A 189 18.41 10.39 -1.65
N GLU A 190 18.89 11.63 -1.51
CA GLU A 190 19.77 12.06 -0.41
C GLU A 190 19.12 11.88 0.97
N ARG A 191 17.80 12.08 1.07
CA ARG A 191 17.05 11.91 2.32
C ARG A 191 16.74 10.44 2.65
N LEU A 192 16.49 9.61 1.64
CA LEU A 192 16.08 8.22 1.84
C LEU A 192 17.20 7.34 2.42
N VAL A 193 18.45 7.55 2.01
CA VAL A 193 19.57 6.73 2.49
C VAL A 193 19.79 6.89 4.01
N PRO A 194 19.97 8.10 4.58
CA PRO A 194 20.11 8.28 6.02
C PRO A 194 18.86 7.84 6.79
N PHE A 195 17.67 8.04 6.22
CA PHE A 195 16.42 7.61 6.85
C PHE A 195 16.35 6.08 7.01
N SER A 196 16.73 5.32 5.97
CA SER A 196 16.76 3.85 6.04
C SER A 196 17.76 3.30 7.06
N GLN A 197 18.80 4.06 7.38
CA GLN A 197 19.88 3.69 8.30
C GLN A 197 19.67 4.23 9.72
N SER A 198 18.65 5.06 9.94
CA SER A 198 18.45 5.74 11.22
C SER A 198 18.03 4.77 12.33
N THR A 199 18.75 4.84 13.46
CA THR A 199 18.47 4.04 14.66
C THR A 199 17.10 4.30 15.26
N ASN A 200 16.55 5.51 15.07
CA ASN A 200 15.22 5.88 15.54
C ASN A 200 14.13 5.02 14.89
N TYR A 201 14.31 4.64 13.62
CA TYR A 201 13.32 3.86 12.86
C TYR A 201 13.62 2.36 12.84
N HIS A 202 14.79 1.96 13.33
CA HIS A 202 15.22 0.57 13.38
C HIS A 202 14.28 -0.37 14.17
N PRO A 203 13.58 0.06 15.26
CA PRO A 203 12.67 -0.83 15.98
C PRO A 203 11.44 -1.28 15.17
N TRP A 204 11.02 -0.47 14.19
CA TRP A 204 9.81 -0.71 13.39
C TRP A 204 10.08 -0.87 11.89
N ASN A 205 11.33 -0.75 11.44
CA ASN A 205 11.75 -1.11 10.09
C ASN A 205 12.12 -2.60 10.05
N ALA A 206 11.37 -3.37 9.26
CA ALA A 206 11.55 -4.83 9.12
C ALA A 206 12.16 -5.22 7.77
N THR A 207 12.79 -4.28 7.07
CA THR A 207 13.34 -4.51 5.74
C THR A 207 14.50 -5.53 5.72
N LEU A 208 14.57 -6.31 4.63
CA LEU A 208 15.78 -7.07 4.25
C LEU A 208 16.67 -6.28 3.27
N GLY A 209 16.11 -5.24 2.64
CA GLY A 209 16.80 -4.33 1.75
C GLY A 209 17.35 -5.01 0.49
N PRO A 210 18.50 -4.56 -0.03
CA PRO A 210 19.08 -5.09 -1.26
C PRO A 210 19.38 -6.61 -1.23
N ILE A 211 19.55 -7.22 -0.06
CA ILE A 211 19.78 -8.66 0.08
C ILE A 211 18.59 -9.48 -0.46
N ALA A 212 17.38 -8.91 -0.44
CA ALA A 212 16.18 -9.54 -0.99
C ALA A 212 16.03 -9.37 -2.52
N LEU A 213 16.89 -8.62 -3.21
CA LEU A 213 16.80 -8.41 -4.66
C LEU A 213 16.74 -9.71 -5.48
N PRO A 214 17.52 -10.77 -5.16
CA PRO A 214 17.43 -12.03 -5.88
C PRO A 214 16.03 -12.68 -5.85
N LEU A 215 15.15 -12.32 -4.90
CA LEU A 215 13.77 -12.82 -4.84
C LEU A 215 12.88 -12.33 -6.00
N PHE A 216 13.33 -11.34 -6.79
CA PHE A 216 12.67 -10.99 -8.05
C PHE A 216 12.84 -12.07 -9.12
N VAL A 217 13.94 -12.82 -9.10
CA VAL A 217 14.21 -13.88 -10.07
C VAL A 217 13.10 -14.94 -10.04
N PRO A 218 12.78 -15.59 -8.89
CA PRO A 218 11.67 -16.54 -8.85
C PRO A 218 10.31 -15.87 -9.09
N ALA A 219 10.11 -14.60 -8.68
CA ALA A 219 8.85 -13.90 -8.90
C ALA A 219 8.55 -13.67 -10.39
N LEU A 220 9.59 -13.57 -11.23
CA LEU A 220 9.49 -13.35 -12.67
C LEU A 220 9.57 -14.63 -13.49
N LEU A 221 10.42 -15.59 -13.09
CA LEU A 221 10.75 -16.78 -13.89
C LEU A 221 9.89 -18.01 -13.56
N VAL A 222 9.37 -18.15 -12.33
CA VAL A 222 8.45 -19.25 -12.00
C VAL A 222 7.16 -19.09 -12.81
N PRO A 223 6.60 -20.16 -13.41
CA PRO A 223 5.37 -20.10 -14.20
C PRO A 223 4.13 -19.87 -13.31
N LEU A 224 4.02 -18.65 -12.78
CA LEU A 224 2.90 -18.17 -11.99
C LEU A 224 1.84 -17.53 -12.88
N GLY A 225 0.57 -17.81 -12.60
CA GLY A 225 -0.56 -17.02 -13.09
C GLY A 225 -0.44 -15.56 -12.66
N ARG A 226 -1.06 -14.64 -13.41
CA ARG A 226 -0.95 -13.20 -13.17
C ARG A 226 -1.31 -12.78 -11.73
N PRO A 227 -2.38 -13.30 -11.09
CA PRO A 227 -2.70 -12.95 -9.71
C PRO A 227 -1.62 -13.38 -8.71
N GLN A 228 -1.10 -14.61 -8.82
CA GLN A 228 -0.04 -15.10 -7.94
C GLN A 228 1.27 -14.34 -8.18
N ARG A 229 1.58 -14.04 -9.45
CA ARG A 229 2.74 -13.25 -9.84
C ARG A 229 2.68 -11.84 -9.27
N LEU A 230 1.51 -11.18 -9.35
CA LEU A 230 1.30 -9.85 -8.78
C LEU A 230 1.52 -9.85 -7.26
N LEU A 231 1.00 -10.85 -6.56
CA LEU A 231 1.19 -11.02 -5.13
C LEU A 231 2.66 -11.29 -4.76
N ALA A 232 3.35 -12.16 -5.51
CA ALA A 232 4.77 -12.42 -5.32
C ALA A 232 5.61 -11.15 -5.53
N LEU A 233 5.34 -10.40 -6.60
CA LEU A 233 5.99 -9.13 -6.89
C LEU A 233 5.74 -8.09 -5.79
N ALA A 234 4.52 -8.00 -5.26
CA ALA A 234 4.20 -7.12 -4.14
C ALA A 234 4.98 -7.50 -2.87
N ALA A 235 5.01 -8.80 -2.52
CA ALA A 235 5.74 -9.29 -1.35
C ALA A 235 7.26 -9.09 -1.50
N THR A 236 7.83 -9.38 -2.67
CA THR A 236 9.24 -9.13 -2.96
C THR A 236 9.58 -7.65 -2.89
N ALA A 237 8.75 -6.77 -3.46
CA ALA A 237 8.97 -5.33 -3.42
C ALA A 237 9.05 -4.79 -1.99
N MET A 238 8.17 -5.28 -1.10
CA MET A 238 8.22 -4.92 0.32
C MET A 238 9.50 -5.37 1.02
N LEU A 239 9.98 -6.59 0.73
CA LEU A 239 11.22 -7.10 1.32
C LEU A 239 12.46 -6.32 0.86
N VAL A 240 12.45 -5.87 -0.39
CA VAL A 240 13.51 -5.06 -1.00
C VAL A 240 13.46 -3.59 -0.56
N SER A 241 12.28 -3.09 -0.20
CA SER A 241 12.06 -1.69 0.19
C SER A 241 13.10 -1.20 1.20
N PRO A 242 13.76 -0.04 1.01
CA PRO A 242 14.70 0.49 2.00
C PRO A 242 14.05 0.80 3.36
N TYR A 243 12.72 0.90 3.39
CA TYR A 243 11.93 1.09 4.60
C TYR A 243 10.64 0.28 4.50
N MET A 244 10.54 -0.80 5.27
CA MET A 244 9.33 -1.61 5.36
C MET A 244 8.77 -1.48 6.78
N PRO A 245 8.00 -0.42 7.06
CA PRO A 245 7.36 -0.30 8.35
C PRO A 245 6.19 -1.30 8.44
N TYR A 246 5.85 -1.67 9.66
CA TYR A 246 4.78 -2.63 9.97
C TYR A 246 3.49 -2.35 9.19
N TYR A 247 3.03 -1.10 9.22
CA TYR A 247 1.76 -0.68 8.62
C TYR A 247 1.75 -0.75 7.09
N SER A 248 2.88 -0.62 6.39
CA SER A 248 2.93 -0.71 4.92
C SER A 248 2.58 -2.10 4.40
N THR A 249 2.73 -3.15 5.23
CA THR A 249 2.33 -4.52 4.87
C THR A 249 0.80 -4.69 4.71
N LEU A 250 0.02 -3.67 5.04
CA LEU A 250 -1.42 -3.59 4.78
C LEU A 250 -1.79 -3.87 3.31
N LEU A 251 -0.93 -3.49 2.35
CA LEU A 251 -1.15 -3.77 0.93
C LEU A 251 -1.26 -5.27 0.65
N LEU A 252 -0.49 -6.13 1.34
CA LEU A 252 -0.58 -7.59 1.17
C LEU A 252 -1.89 -8.16 1.70
N LEU A 253 -2.46 -7.56 2.74
CA LEU A 253 -3.75 -7.98 3.31
C LEU A 253 -4.93 -7.69 2.38
N ALA A 254 -4.74 -6.89 1.32
CA ALA A 254 -5.73 -6.70 0.28
C ALA A 254 -5.86 -7.93 -0.64
N PHE A 255 -4.84 -8.80 -0.68
CA PHE A 255 -4.84 -10.02 -1.50
C PHE A 255 -5.51 -11.22 -0.79
N PRO A 256 -5.91 -12.27 -1.55
CA PRO A 256 -6.49 -13.49 -0.99
C PRO A 256 -5.41 -14.32 -0.30
N LEU A 257 -5.19 -14.08 1.00
CA LEU A 257 -4.22 -14.84 1.80
C LEU A 257 -4.89 -15.96 2.63
N PRO A 258 -4.19 -17.09 2.84
CA PRO A 258 -4.66 -18.15 3.72
C PRO A 258 -4.64 -17.70 5.18
N TRP A 259 -5.50 -18.30 6.01
CA TRP A 259 -5.67 -17.93 7.42
C TRP A 259 -4.37 -17.91 8.25
N PRO A 260 -3.42 -18.85 8.10
CA PRO A 260 -2.16 -18.79 8.84
C PRO A 260 -1.35 -17.51 8.58
N LEU A 261 -1.31 -17.03 7.33
CA LEU A 261 -0.62 -15.77 7.02
C LEU A 261 -1.38 -14.55 7.53
N LEU A 262 -2.71 -14.60 7.50
CA LEU A 262 -3.56 -13.53 8.03
C LEU A 262 -3.42 -13.36 9.56
N ALA A 263 -3.06 -14.41 10.30
CA ALA A 263 -2.79 -14.30 11.73
C ALA A 263 -1.62 -13.34 12.04
N LEU A 264 -0.65 -13.21 11.11
CA LEU A 264 0.48 -12.29 11.25
C LEU A 264 0.05 -10.82 11.27
N ALA A 265 -1.14 -10.51 10.75
CA ALA A 265 -1.74 -9.17 10.78
C ALA A 265 -2.13 -8.69 12.18
N PHE A 266 -2.11 -9.58 13.18
CA PHE A 266 -2.50 -9.27 14.57
C PHE A 266 -1.31 -9.23 15.53
N LEU A 267 -0.08 -9.54 15.06
CA LEU A 267 1.12 -9.52 15.90
C LEU A 267 1.38 -8.15 16.55
N GLY A 268 1.03 -7.06 15.86
CA GLY A 268 1.18 -5.69 16.37
C GLY A 268 0.30 -5.36 17.57
N TYR A 269 -0.68 -6.21 17.91
CA TYR A 269 -1.47 -6.09 19.14
C TYR A 269 -0.86 -6.81 20.34
N LEU A 270 0.23 -7.57 20.15
CA LEU A 270 0.83 -8.39 21.21
C LEU A 270 2.18 -7.88 21.75
N PRO A 271 2.56 -6.58 21.71
CA PRO A 271 3.88 -6.15 22.17
C PRO A 271 4.11 -6.43 23.66
N GLY A 272 3.05 -6.50 24.48
CA GLY A 272 3.15 -6.87 25.89
C GLY A 272 3.46 -8.35 26.15
N LEU A 273 3.21 -9.24 25.19
CA LEU A 273 3.48 -10.67 25.32
C LEU A 273 4.82 -11.08 24.71
N ILE A 274 5.13 -10.55 23.51
CA ILE A 274 6.28 -10.97 22.72
C ILE A 274 7.38 -9.91 22.62
N GLY A 275 7.18 -8.76 23.28
CA GLY A 275 8.06 -7.60 23.18
C GLY A 275 7.79 -6.75 21.93
N THR A 276 8.09 -5.46 22.02
CA THR A 276 7.90 -4.49 20.94
C THR A 276 8.69 -4.87 19.69
N THR A 277 9.99 -5.13 19.83
CA THR A 277 10.86 -5.45 18.69
C THR A 277 10.34 -6.65 17.88
N LEU A 278 9.91 -7.73 18.54
CA LEU A 278 9.40 -8.90 17.83
C LEU A 278 8.02 -8.66 17.23
N ALA A 279 7.12 -7.95 17.94
CA ALA A 279 5.80 -7.60 17.40
C ALA A 279 5.91 -6.76 16.12
N TRP A 280 6.84 -5.80 16.07
CA TRP A 280 7.01 -4.91 14.93
C TRP A 280 7.88 -5.50 13.82
N LYS A 281 9.00 -6.17 14.15
CA LYS A 281 9.89 -6.80 13.14
C LYS A 281 9.38 -8.12 12.61
N GLY A 282 8.61 -8.86 13.40
CA GLY A 282 7.98 -10.12 13.00
C GLY A 282 7.05 -9.98 11.80
N VAL A 283 6.65 -8.75 11.45
CA VAL A 283 5.92 -8.46 10.21
C VAL A 283 6.66 -8.87 8.94
N VAL A 284 7.99 -9.00 8.96
CA VAL A 284 8.78 -9.54 7.83
C VAL A 284 8.34 -10.97 7.46
N LEU A 285 7.80 -11.72 8.42
CA LEU A 285 7.28 -13.06 8.20
C LEU A 285 6.06 -13.06 7.28
N LEU A 286 5.32 -11.95 7.17
CA LEU A 286 4.16 -11.85 6.28
C LEU A 286 4.57 -11.93 4.79
N PRO A 287 5.39 -11.02 4.23
CA PRO A 287 5.84 -11.15 2.85
C PRO A 287 6.66 -12.42 2.60
N LEU A 288 7.49 -12.87 3.55
CA LEU A 288 8.22 -14.15 3.42
C LEU A 288 7.25 -15.34 3.34
N GLY A 289 6.26 -15.38 4.22
CA GLY A 289 5.23 -16.42 4.23
C GLY A 289 4.36 -16.40 2.97
N VAL A 290 4.08 -15.21 2.42
CA VAL A 290 3.40 -15.05 1.13
C VAL A 290 4.22 -15.68 0.01
N LEU A 291 5.51 -15.37 -0.09
CA LEU A 291 6.40 -15.94 -1.10
C LEU A 291 6.48 -17.46 -0.96
N ALA A 292 6.71 -17.96 0.24
CA ALA A 292 6.74 -19.40 0.52
C ALA A 292 5.43 -20.07 0.08
N TRP A 293 4.28 -19.49 0.44
CA TRP A 293 2.98 -20.03 0.06
C TRP A 293 2.76 -20.04 -1.46
N VAL A 294 3.09 -18.94 -2.15
CA VAL A 294 2.95 -18.85 -3.62
C VAL A 294 3.83 -19.88 -4.31
N TYR A 295 5.11 -19.98 -3.95
CA TYR A 295 6.04 -20.89 -4.61
C TYR A 295 5.81 -22.35 -4.25
N LEU A 296 5.46 -22.67 -2.99
CA LEU A 296 5.08 -24.04 -2.60
C LEU A 296 3.83 -24.51 -3.36
N ARG A 297 2.88 -23.61 -3.62
CA ARG A 297 1.72 -23.94 -4.46
C ARG A 297 2.11 -24.18 -5.91
N ALA A 298 2.97 -23.34 -6.47
CA ALA A 298 3.46 -23.51 -7.84
C ALA A 298 4.22 -24.84 -8.02
N ALA A 299 5.06 -25.21 -7.05
CA ALA A 299 5.85 -26.44 -7.08
C ALA A 299 5.00 -27.72 -7.00
N ARG A 300 3.80 -27.67 -6.41
CA ARG A 300 2.99 -28.87 -6.17
C ARG A 300 2.24 -29.41 -7.39
N ALA A 301 2.26 -28.73 -8.55
CA ALA A 301 1.75 -29.14 -9.88
C ALA A 301 0.33 -29.75 -10.01
N SER A 302 -0.35 -30.05 -8.91
CA SER A 302 -1.63 -30.76 -8.79
C SER A 302 -2.72 -29.90 -8.19
N TRP A 303 -2.43 -28.62 -7.92
CA TRP A 303 -3.38 -27.72 -7.30
C TRP A 303 -4.16 -26.97 -8.37
N THR A 304 -5.40 -27.41 -8.63
CA THR A 304 -6.40 -26.59 -9.32
C THR A 304 -6.66 -25.37 -8.44
N PRO A 305 -6.42 -24.14 -8.94
CA PRO A 305 -6.67 -22.96 -8.14
C PRO A 305 -8.15 -22.97 -7.72
N GLU A 306 -8.40 -22.85 -6.41
CA GLU A 306 -9.74 -22.53 -5.93
C GLU A 306 -10.20 -21.31 -6.74
N VAL A 307 -11.23 -21.52 -7.58
CA VAL A 307 -11.79 -20.49 -8.43
C VAL A 307 -12.48 -19.49 -7.50
N HIS A 308 -11.71 -18.56 -6.93
CA HIS A 308 -12.25 -17.39 -6.29
C HIS A 308 -12.85 -16.54 -7.41
N ARG A 309 -14.17 -16.67 -7.60
CA ARG A 309 -14.95 -16.18 -8.75
C ARG A 309 -15.00 -14.65 -8.93
N THR A 310 -14.23 -13.86 -8.19
CA THR A 310 -14.47 -12.42 -8.15
C THR A 310 -13.50 -11.60 -8.99
N VAL A 311 -12.19 -11.92 -9.04
CA VAL A 311 -11.20 -11.18 -9.85
C VAL A 311 -10.09 -12.00 -10.52
N PRO A 312 -9.59 -13.15 -10.00
CA PRO A 312 -8.68 -14.02 -10.78
C PRO A 312 -9.23 -14.33 -12.18
N ALA A 313 -10.52 -14.64 -12.27
CA ALA A 313 -11.21 -14.87 -13.53
C ALA A 313 -11.20 -13.65 -14.48
N ARG A 314 -11.19 -12.40 -13.96
CA ARG A 314 -11.12 -11.19 -14.81
C ARG A 314 -9.69 -10.83 -15.20
N ILE A 315 -8.69 -11.17 -14.37
CA ILE A 315 -7.29 -10.96 -14.72
C ILE A 315 -6.84 -11.98 -15.77
N GLU A 316 -7.35 -13.19 -15.71
CA GLU A 316 -7.05 -14.27 -16.64
C GLU A 316 -7.89 -14.21 -17.94
N ALA A 317 -9.06 -13.57 -17.94
CA ALA A 317 -9.93 -13.45 -19.12
C ALA A 317 -9.55 -12.34 -20.14
N VAL A 318 -8.43 -11.63 -19.93
CA VAL A 318 -7.98 -10.48 -20.76
C VAL A 318 -6.58 -10.67 -21.29
#